data_AF-C8S3N5-F1
#
_entry.id   AF-C8S3N5-F1
#
_cell.length_a   1.000
_cell.length_b   1.000
_cell.length_c   1.000
_cell.angle_alpha   90.00
_cell.angle_beta   90.00
_cell.angle_gamma   90.00
#
_symmetry.space_group_name_H-M   'P 1'
#
loop_
_entity.id
_entity.type
_entity.pdbx_description
1 polymer ?
#
loop_
_entity_poly.entity_id
_entity_poly.type
_entity_poly.pdbx_seq_one_letter_code
_entity_poly.pdbx_strand_id
1 'polypeptide(L)'
;MTAALSHPLVGSATSVDWILDRVTEARGILADTTRHPDSLVILAARIVAGQTDDAGECAEAIDLLRLLDRRPLYAVAAAAFPKGGAA
;
A
#
# COMPACT_ATOMS: atom_id res chain seq x y z
N MET A 1 44.53 -2.94 2.20
CA MET A 1 43.65 -1.82 2.60
C MET A 1 42.36 -1.95 1.82
N THR A 2 41.31 -2.52 2.42
CA THR A 2 39.95 -2.51 1.86
C THR A 2 39.02 -2.24 3.04
N ALA A 3 38.47 -1.03 3.06
CA ALA A 3 37.55 -0.59 4.10
C ALA A 3 36.30 -1.47 4.07
N ALA A 4 36.02 -2.14 5.19
CA ALA A 4 34.74 -2.78 5.40
C ALA A 4 33.66 -1.69 5.36
N LEU A 5 32.75 -1.79 4.40
CA LEU A 5 31.59 -0.91 4.32
C LEU A 5 30.71 -1.19 5.53
N SER A 6 30.88 -0.37 6.57
CA SER A 6 29.97 -0.27 7.71
C SER A 6 28.59 0.09 7.18
N HIS A 7 27.75 -0.92 6.95
CA HIS A 7 26.33 -0.69 6.78
C HIS A 7 25.83 -0.21 8.15
N PRO A 8 25.08 0.91 8.21
CA PRO A 8 24.48 1.35 9.45
C PRO A 8 23.60 0.19 9.95
N LEU A 9 23.83 -0.22 11.19
CA LEU A 9 22.95 -1.12 11.91
C LEU A 9 21.55 -0.51 11.86
N VAL A 10 20.71 -0.96 10.92
CA VAL A 10 19.26 -0.90 11.09
C VAL A 10 19.03 -1.54 12.44
N GLY A 11 18.69 -0.70 13.42
CA GLY A 11 18.43 -1.15 14.77
C GLY A 11 17.50 -2.34 14.70
N SER A 12 17.76 -3.34 15.52
CA SER A 12 16.82 -4.42 15.79
C SER A 12 15.57 -3.82 16.45
N ALA A 13 14.79 -3.04 15.71
CA ALA A 13 13.39 -2.82 16.01
C ALA A 13 12.81 -4.22 16.12
N THR A 14 12.23 -4.54 17.28
CA THR A 14 11.61 -5.85 17.42
C THR A 14 10.57 -5.99 16.31
N SER A 15 10.35 -7.19 15.80
CA SER A 15 9.44 -7.40 14.67
C SER A 15 8.06 -6.77 14.90
N VAL A 16 7.65 -6.60 16.17
CA VAL A 16 6.40 -5.95 16.59
C VAL A 16 6.45 -4.43 16.39
N ASP A 17 7.54 -3.76 16.77
CA ASP A 17 7.71 -2.31 16.57
C ASP A 17 7.65 -1.96 15.09
N TRP A 18 8.31 -2.78 14.25
CA TRP A 18 8.27 -2.60 12.80
C TRP A 18 6.86 -2.80 12.22
N ILE A 19 6.10 -3.81 12.68
CA ILE A 19 4.71 -4.02 12.25
C ILE A 19 3.85 -2.81 12.64
N LEU A 20 3.98 -2.33 13.88
CA LEU A 20 3.20 -1.19 14.36
C LEU A 20 3.51 0.09 13.56
N ASP A 21 4.79 0.32 13.22
CA ASP A 21 5.19 1.43 12.36
C ASP A 21 4.57 1.33 10.97
N ARG A 22 4.54 0.13 10.36
CA ARG A 22 3.92 -0.08 9.04
C ARG A 22 2.41 0.10 9.07
N VAL A 23 1.73 -0.35 10.11
CA VAL A 23 0.29 -0.11 10.29
C VAL A 23 0.02 1.38 10.48
N THR A 24 0.85 2.08 11.26
CA THR A 24 0.73 3.53 11.46
C THR A 24 0.92 4.31 10.17
N GLU A 25 1.94 3.97 9.37
CA GLU A 25 2.18 4.55 8.05
C GLU A 25 1.02 4.26 7.09
N ALA A 26 0.52 3.02 7.08
CA ALA A 26 -0.62 2.63 6.26
C ALA A 26 -1.89 3.42 6.63
N ARG A 27 -2.19 3.60 7.92
CA ARG A 27 -3.29 4.46 8.38
C ARG A 27 -3.14 5.90 7.88
N GLY A 28 -1.91 6.44 7.89
CA GLY A 28 -1.62 7.76 7.34
C GLY A 28 -1.97 7.88 5.85
N ILE A 29 -1.66 6.86 5.05
CA ILE A 29 -2.01 6.79 3.63
C ILE A 29 -3.53 6.71 3.43
N LEU A 30 -4.22 5.89 4.23
CA LEU A 30 -5.68 5.73 4.14
C LEU A 30 -6.45 6.98 4.60
N ALA A 31 -5.86 7.80 5.46
CA ALA A 31 -6.46 9.07 5.89
C ALA A 31 -6.53 10.11 4.75
N ASP A 32 -5.68 9.99 3.72
CA ASP A 32 -5.70 10.88 2.54
C ASP A 32 -5.45 10.12 1.24
N THR A 33 -6.37 9.22 0.88
CA THR A 33 -6.26 8.40 -0.34
C THR A 33 -6.18 9.24 -1.62
N THR A 34 -6.58 10.51 -1.59
CA THR A 34 -6.56 11.39 -2.78
C THR A 34 -5.16 11.86 -3.15
N ARG A 35 -4.21 11.87 -2.20
CA ARG A 35 -2.81 12.25 -2.43
C ARG A 35 -1.93 11.08 -2.82
N HIS A 36 -2.48 9.88 -2.88
CA HIS A 36 -1.73 8.66 -3.09
C HIS A 36 -2.23 7.91 -4.33
N PRO A 37 -1.33 7.27 -5.10
CA PRO A 37 -1.75 6.43 -6.20
C PRO A 37 -2.53 5.21 -5.67
N ASP A 38 -3.52 4.73 -6.44
CA ASP A 38 -4.36 3.59 -6.07
C ASP A 38 -3.54 2.36 -5.63
N SER A 39 -2.37 2.12 -6.25
CA SER A 39 -1.47 1.02 -5.86
C SER A 39 -0.97 1.12 -4.42
N LEU A 40 -0.67 2.34 -3.94
CA LEU A 40 -0.22 2.58 -2.57
C LEU A 40 -1.40 2.47 -1.59
N VAL A 41 -2.57 2.96 -1.98
CA VAL A 41 -3.81 2.81 -1.20
C VAL A 41 -4.18 1.33 -1.03
N ILE A 42 -4.07 0.54 -2.09
CA ILE A 42 -4.29 -0.92 -2.05
C ILE A 42 -3.29 -1.60 -1.12
N LEU A 43 -2.01 -1.22 -1.18
CA LEU A 43 -0.98 -1.77 -0.30
C LEU A 43 -1.26 -1.43 1.17
N ALA A 44 -1.57 -0.17 1.46
CA ALA A 44 -1.90 0.29 2.81
C ALA A 44 -3.12 -0.44 3.38
N ALA A 45 -4.19 -0.59 2.58
CA ALA A 45 -5.39 -1.33 2.99
C ALA A 45 -5.08 -2.81 3.29
N ARG A 46 -4.20 -3.47 2.51
CA ARG A 46 -3.78 -4.84 2.79
C ARG A 46 -2.97 -4.97 4.08
N ILE A 47 -2.11 -3.99 4.37
CA ILE A 47 -1.33 -3.95 5.61
C ILE A 47 -2.27 -3.84 6.81
N VAL A 48 -3.20 -2.87 6.79
CA VAL A 48 -4.19 -2.69 7.87
C VAL A 48 -5.03 -3.95 8.04
N ALA A 49 -5.64 -4.47 6.98
CA ALA A 49 -6.48 -5.66 7.06
C ALA A 49 -5.75 -6.91 7.61
N GLY A 50 -4.44 -7.04 7.36
CA GLY A 50 -3.65 -8.20 7.78
C GLY A 50 -2.93 -8.06 9.12
N GLN A 51 -2.79 -6.85 9.66
CA GLN A 51 -1.89 -6.57 10.79
C GLN A 51 -2.52 -5.71 11.90
N THR A 52 -3.73 -5.16 11.69
CA THR A 52 -4.45 -4.45 12.76
C THR A 52 -5.15 -5.44 13.69
N ASP A 53 -5.17 -5.12 14.99
CA ASP A 53 -5.97 -5.83 16.00
C ASP A 53 -7.42 -5.28 16.09
N ASP A 54 -7.72 -4.19 15.38
CA ASP A 54 -9.05 -3.57 15.35
C ASP A 54 -9.93 -4.17 14.24
N ALA A 55 -10.96 -4.91 14.64
CA ALA A 55 -11.87 -5.57 13.71
C ALA A 55 -12.67 -4.59 12.82
N GLY A 56 -12.95 -3.38 13.30
CA GLY A 56 -13.63 -2.33 12.55
C GLY A 56 -12.72 -1.74 11.47
N GLU A 57 -11.48 -1.40 11.82
CA GLU A 57 -10.49 -0.96 10.83
C GLU A 57 -10.21 -2.05 9.78
N CYS A 58 -10.15 -3.32 10.19
CA CYS A 58 -9.98 -4.44 9.28
C CYS A 58 -11.15 -4.54 8.29
N ALA A 59 -12.40 -4.42 8.77
CA ALA A 59 -13.59 -4.47 7.93
C ALA A 59 -13.62 -3.31 6.90
N GLU A 60 -13.36 -2.08 7.35
CA GLU A 60 -13.28 -0.90 6.48
C GLU A 60 -12.20 -1.05 5.40
N ALA A 61 -11.02 -1.57 5.77
CA ALA A 61 -9.94 -1.82 4.81
C ALA A 61 -10.33 -2.89 3.76
N ILE A 62 -11.05 -3.94 4.16
CA ILE A 62 -11.56 -4.96 3.24
C ILE A 62 -12.62 -4.37 2.29
N ASP A 63 -13.51 -3.52 2.78
CA ASP A 63 -14.54 -2.90 1.95
C ASP A 63 -13.95 -1.89 0.96
N LEU A 64 -12.92 -1.14 1.37
CA LEU A 64 -12.13 -0.31 0.47
C LEU A 64 -11.47 -1.14 -0.64
N LEU A 65 -10.86 -2.28 -0.32
CA LEU A 65 -10.26 -3.17 -1.31
C LEU A 65 -11.31 -3.68 -2.32
N ARG A 66 -12.51 -4.04 -1.85
CA ARG A 66 -13.62 -4.45 -2.73
C ARG A 66 -14.09 -3.32 -3.64
N LEU A 67 -14.13 -2.09 -3.14
CA LEU A 67 -14.48 -0.91 -3.95
C LEU A 67 -13.45 -0.65 -5.05
N LEU A 68 -12.16 -0.79 -4.73
CA LEU A 68 -11.07 -0.59 -5.67
C LEU A 68 -10.99 -1.72 -6.71
N ASP A 69 -11.31 -2.96 -6.35
CA ASP A 69 -11.40 -4.10 -7.27
C ASP A 69 -12.56 -3.95 -8.27
N ARG A 70 -13.65 -3.29 -7.85
CA ARG A 70 -14.76 -2.92 -8.74
C ARG A 70 -14.41 -1.81 -9.73
N ARG A 71 -13.25 -1.15 -9.60
CA ARG A 71 -12.78 -0.22 -10.64
C ARG A 71 -12.35 -1.05 -11.84
N PRO A 72 -13.02 -0.90 -12.98
CA PRO A 72 -12.85 -1.84 -14.05
C PRO A 72 -11.44 -1.76 -14.65
N LEU A 73 -10.78 -2.91 -14.72
CA LEU A 73 -9.49 -3.12 -15.38
C LEU A 73 -9.46 -2.60 -16.83
N TYR A 74 -10.63 -2.33 -17.46
CA TYR A 74 -10.69 -1.69 -18.77
C TYR A 74 -10.19 -0.24 -18.77
N ALA A 75 -10.21 0.48 -17.65
CA ALA A 75 -9.66 1.85 -17.57
C ALA A 75 -8.13 1.82 -17.62
N VAL A 76 -7.52 0.81 -16.99
CA VAL A 76 -6.08 0.54 -17.06
C VAL A 76 -5.69 0.06 -18.45
N ALA A 77 -6.47 -0.83 -19.07
CA ALA A 77 -6.24 -1.27 -20.44
C ALA A 77 -6.39 -0.13 -21.47
N ALA A 78 -7.37 0.76 -21.30
CA ALA A 78 -7.58 1.91 -22.18
C ALA A 78 -6.47 2.97 -22.05
N ALA A 79 -5.87 3.13 -20.87
CA ALA A 79 -4.71 3.99 -20.66
C ALA A 79 -3.40 3.35 -21.15
N ALA A 80 -3.26 2.02 -21.04
CA ALA A 80 -2.09 1.28 -21.53
C ALA A 80 -2.07 1.14 -23.06
N PHE A 81 -3.25 1.11 -23.69
CA PHE A 81 -3.41 1.04 -25.14
C PHE A 81 -4.29 2.22 -25.61
N PRO A 82 -3.72 3.44 -25.71
CA PRO A 82 -4.43 4.53 -26.38
C PRO A 82 -4.75 4.05 -27.79
N LYS A 83 -6.04 4.06 -28.17
CA LYS A 83 -6.52 3.61 -29.49
C LYS A 83 -5.62 4.17 -30.59
N GLY A 84 -4.72 3.34 -31.10
CA GLY A 84 -3.84 3.66 -32.19
C GLY A 84 -4.64 3.72 -33.48
N GLY A 85 -4.74 4.92 -34.04
CA GLY A 85 -4.80 5.21 -35.47
C GLY A 85 -5.74 4.38 -36.33
N ALA A 86 -6.86 5.00 -36.69
CA ALA A 86 -7.46 4.74 -37.99
C ALA A 86 -6.43 4.99 -39.11
N ALA A 87 -6.30 4.05 -40.04
CA ALA A 87 -5.84 4.26 -41.41
C ALA A 87 -6.40 3.13 -42.29
#